data_AF-A0A4U2MT35-F1
#
_entry.id   AF-A0A4U2MT35-F1
#
_cell.length_a   1.000
_cell.length_b   1.000
_cell.length_c   1.000
_cell.angle_alpha   90.00
_cell.angle_beta   90.00
_cell.angle_gamma   90.00
#
_symmetry.space_group_name_H-M   'P 1'
#
loop_
_entity.id
_entity.type
_entity.pdbx_description
1 polymer ?
#
loop_
_entity_poly.entity_id
_entity_poly.type
_entity_poly.pdbx_seq_one_letter_code
_entity_poly.pdbx_strand_id
1 'polypeptide(L)' 'MREWLKEVRCVKGYTHEDIANKCKISRSYYTHIENGTKTPSVEIAKKIGRSLNFNWIIFFENECSLKEQIV' A
#
# COMPACT_ATOMS: atom_id res chain seq x y z
N MET A 1 -7.98 5.76 -4.13
CA MET A 1 -6.90 6.01 -3.14
C MET A 1 -6.99 4.96 -2.06
N ARG A 2 -5.87 4.36 -1.65
CA ARG A 2 -5.79 3.39 -0.55
C ARG A 2 -5.74 4.16 0.77
N GLU A 3 -6.90 4.53 1.30
CA GLU A 3 -7.01 5.34 2.53
C GLU A 3 -6.29 4.71 3.72
N TRP A 4 -6.42 3.39 3.87
CA TRP A 4 -5.71 2.60 4.88
C TRP A 4 -4.18 2.79 4.83
N LEU A 5 -3.59 2.91 3.64
CA LEU A 5 -2.15 3.05 3.49
C LEU A 5 -1.68 4.44 3.93
N LYS A 6 -2.49 5.46 3.61
CA LYS A 6 -2.25 6.85 4.04
C LYS A 6 -2.36 6.96 5.57
N GLU A 7 -3.38 6.37 6.18
CA GLU A 7 -3.55 6.38 7.63
C GLU A 7 -2.36 5.75 8.36
N VAL A 8 -1.96 4.53 7.97
CA VAL A 8 -0.83 3.85 8.60
C VAL A 8 0.45 4.67 8.45
N ARG A 9 0.67 5.29 7.28
CA ARG A 9 1.81 6.17 7.04
C ARG A 9 1.79 7.40 7.97
N CYS A 10 0.64 8.07 8.08
CA CYS A 10 0.48 9.26 8.92
C CYS A 10 0.62 8.94 10.42
N VAL A 11 0.05 7.82 10.89
CA VAL A 11 0.18 7.36 12.28
C VAL A 11 1.64 7.09 12.64
N LYS A 12 2.44 6.60 11.69
CA LYS A 12 3.88 6.38 11.86
C LYS A 12 4.72 7.65 11.69
N GLY A 13 4.10 8.78 11.32
CA GLY A 13 4.80 10.06 11.10
C GLY A 13 5.69 10.08 9.86
N TYR A 14 5.47 9.19 8.88
CA TYR A 14 6.30 9.12 7.69
C TYR A 14 5.76 9.99 6.55
N THR A 15 6.67 10.62 5.80
CA THR A 15 6.36 11.26 4.53
C THR A 15 6.38 10.25 3.38
N HIS A 16 5.90 10.63 2.20
CA HIS A 16 6.04 9.80 0.99
C HIS A 16 7.52 9.52 0.66
N GLU A 17 8.41 10.47 0.96
CA GLU A 17 9.84 10.35 0.69
C GLU A 17 10.52 9.37 1.65
N ASP A 18 10.15 9.37 2.93
CA ASP A 18 10.66 8.42 3.92
C ASP A 18 10.38 6.96 3.52
N ILE A 19 9.15 6.68 3.10
CA ILE A 19 8.78 5.32 2.67
C ILE A 19 9.47 4.95 1.37
N ALA A 20 9.57 5.90 0.43
CA ALA A 20 10.28 5.68 -0.82
C ALA A 20 11.75 5.31 -0.59
N ASN A 21 12.43 6.05 0.30
CA ASN A 21 13.82 5.79 0.69
C ASN A 21 13.98 4.44 1.39
N LYS A 22 13.11 4.12 2.37
CA LYS A 22 13.11 2.81 3.07
C LYS A 22 12.88 1.63 2.12
N CYS A 23 12.05 1.82 1.10
CA CYS A 23 11.70 0.76 0.15
C CYS A 23 12.59 0.74 -1.10
N LYS A 24 13.52 1.69 -1.24
CA LYS A 24 14.37 1.89 -2.43
C LYS A 24 13.55 2.03 -3.73
N ILE A 25 12.50 2.84 -3.68
CA ILE A 25 11.62 3.17 -4.81
C ILE A 25 11.58 4.69 -5.01
N SER A 26 11.05 5.15 -6.14
CA SER A 26 10.82 6.59 -6.32
C SER A 26 9.63 7.07 -5.50
N ARG A 27 9.69 8.32 -5.00
CA ARG A 27 8.57 8.98 -4.30
C ARG A 27 7.29 8.92 -5.12
N SER A 28 7.38 9.23 -6.41
CA SER A 28 6.25 9.18 -7.33
C SER A 28 5.64 7.78 -7.42
N TYR A 29 6.48 6.73 -7.46
CA TYR A 29 5.97 5.36 -7.46
C TYR A 29 5.19 5.03 -6.17
N TYR A 30 5.69 5.44 -5.01
CA TYR A 30 4.94 5.32 -3.75
C TYR A 30 3.62 6.10 -3.79
N THR A 31 3.60 7.32 -4.34
CA THR A 31 2.37 8.09 -4.54
C THR A 31 1.35 7.35 -5.41
N HIS A 32 1.77 6.70 -6.49
CA HIS A 32 0.88 5.89 -7.33
C HIS A 32 0.32 4.68 -6.57
N ILE A 33 1.12 4.08 -5.69
CA ILE A 33 0.66 3.01 -4.79
C ILE A 33 -0.35 3.57 -3.80
N GLU A 34 -0.09 4.67 -3.11
CA GLU A 34 -1.05 5.25 -2.17
C GLU A 34 -2.34 5.70 -2.87
N ASN A 35 -2.26 6.18 -4.10
CA ASN A 35 -3.43 6.56 -4.89
C ASN A 35 -4.24 5.36 -5.43
N GLY A 36 -3.66 4.16 -5.44
CA GLY A 36 -4.31 2.96 -5.99
C GLY A 36 -4.13 2.79 -7.50
N THR A 37 -3.38 3.68 -8.17
CA THR A 37 -3.17 3.63 -9.62
C THR A 37 -2.10 2.62 -10.04
N LYS A 38 -1.24 2.20 -9.11
CA LYS A 38 -0.30 1.08 -9.31
C LYS A 38 -0.34 0.11 -8.14
N THR A 39 -0.20 -1.17 -8.44
CA THR A 39 0.02 -2.21 -7.42
C THR A 39 1.52 -2.47 -7.32
N PRO A 40 2.10 -2.46 -6.11
CA PRO A 40 3.52 -2.77 -5.92
C PRO A 40 3.80 -4.24 -6.26
N SER A 41 5.01 -4.54 -6.72
CA SER A 41 5.49 -5.93 -6.79
C SER A 41 5.55 -6.55 -5.38
N VAL A 42 5.46 -7.88 -5.27
CA VAL A 42 5.51 -8.61 -3.98
C VAL A 42 6.72 -8.20 -3.13
N GLU A 43 7.89 -8.01 -3.73
CA GLU A 43 9.08 -7.54 -3.02
C GLU A 43 8.88 -6.16 -2.38
N ILE A 44 8.30 -5.21 -3.12
CA ILE A 44 8.04 -3.85 -2.67
C ILE A 44 6.93 -3.84 -1.62
N ALA A 45 5.86 -4.60 -1.84
CA ALA A 45 4.77 -4.78 -0.88
C ALA A 45 5.30 -5.26 0.48
N LYS A 46 6.18 -6.28 0.48
CA LYS A 46 6.86 -6.77 1.69
C LYS A 46 7.69 -5.69 2.37
N LYS A 47 8.46 -4.88 1.61
CA LYS A 47 9.26 -3.78 2.17
C LYS A 47 8.38 -2.70 2.81
N ILE A 48 7.28 -2.32 2.15
CA ILE A 48 6.33 -1.34 2.66
C ILE A 48 5.65 -1.87 3.92
N GLY A 49 5.13 -3.11 3.88
CA GLY A 49 4.49 -3.76 5.03
C GLY A 49 5.41 -3.86 6.24
N ARG A 50 6.70 -4.19 6.04
CA ARG A 50 7.71 -4.17 7.11
C ARG A 50 7.98 -2.76 7.64
N SER A 51 8.07 -1.77 6.76
CA SER A 51 8.38 -0.37 7.14
C SER A 51 7.26 0.29 7.94
N LEU A 52 6.01 -0.04 7.60
CA LEU A 52 4.80 0.51 8.20
C LEU A 52 4.14 -0.42 9.23
N ASN A 53 4.71 -1.62 9.41
CA ASN A 53 4.27 -2.65 10.36
C ASN A 53 2.82 -3.14 10.11
N PHE A 54 2.51 -3.52 8.87
CA PHE A 54 1.23 -4.15 8.49
C PHE A 54 1.46 -5.34 7.55
N ASN A 55 0.42 -6.17 7.39
CA ASN A 55 0.49 -7.32 6.50
C ASN A 55 0.39 -6.90 5.02
N TRP A 56 1.47 -7.09 4.27
CA TRP A 56 1.57 -6.71 2.86
C TRP A 56 0.56 -7.42 1.94
N ILE A 57 -0.05 -8.53 2.39
CA ILE A 57 -1.04 -9.29 1.63
C ILE A 57 -2.25 -8.42 1.27
N ILE A 58 -2.59 -7.42 2.09
CA ILE A 58 -3.69 -6.48 1.84
C ILE A 58 -3.58 -5.71 0.51
N PHE A 59 -2.37 -5.60 -0.08
CA PHE A 59 -2.22 -5.04 -1.43
C PHE A 59 -2.83 -5.91 -2.53
N PHE A 60 -3.07 -7.19 -2.23
CA PHE A 60 -3.52 -8.24 -3.13
C PHE A 60 -4.81 -8.92 -2.64
N GLU A 61 -5.34 -8.51 -1.49
CA GLU A 61 -6.70 -8.85 -1.08
C GLU A 61 -7.63 -8.12 -2.04
N ASN A 62 -7.94 -8.82 -3.13
CA ASN A 62 -9.00 -8.43 -4.03
C ASN A 62 -10.28 -8.53 -3.20
N GLU A 63 -11.02 -7.42 -3.06
CA GLU A 63 -12.41 -7.51 -2.60
C GLU A 63 -13.11 -8.39 -3.63
N CYS A 64 -13.21 -9.69 -3.33
CA CYS A 64 -14.00 -10.61 -4.09
C CYS A 64 -15.43 -10.10 -3.90
N SER A 65 -15.94 -9.35 -4.87
CA SER A 65 -17.30 -8.83 -4.86
C SER A 65 -18.26 -10.01 -4.74
N LEU A 66 -18.62 -10.38 -3.51
CA LEU A 66 -19.77 -11.26 -3.19
C LEU A 66 -21.10 -10.53 -3.47
N LYS A 67 -21.15 -9.67 -4.49
CA LYS A 67 -22.36 -8.93 -4.88
C LYS A 67 -23.12 -9.58 -6.04
N GLU A 68 -22.73 -10.78 -6.48
CA GLU A 68 -23.46 -11.54 -7.54
C GLU A 68 -24.04 -12.87 -7.04
N GLN A 69 -24.32 -13.00 -5.75
CA GLN A 69 -25.18 -14.07 -5.23
C GLN A 69 -26.27 -13.51 -4.32
N ILE A 70 -27.09 -12.61 -4.87
CA ILE A 70 -28.46 -12.47 -4.38
C ILE A 70 -29.31 -13.20 -5.42
N VAL A 71 -29.78 -14.38 -5.02
CA VAL A 71 -30.73 -15.23 -5.74
C VAL A 71 -32.09 -14.54 -5.84
#